data_AF-B7Q9J4-F1
#
_entry.id   AF-B7Q9J4-F1
#
_cell.length_a   1.000
_cell.length_b   1.000
_cell.length_c   1.000
_cell.angle_alpha   90.00
_cell.angle_beta   90.00
_cell.angle_gamma   90.00
#
_symmetry.space_group_name_H-M   'P 1'
#
loop_
_entity.id
_entity.type
_entity.pdbx_description
1 polymer ?
#
loop_
_entity_poly.entity_id
_entity_poly.type
_entity_poly.pdbx_seq_one_letter_code
_entity_poly.pdbx_strand_id
1 'polypeptide(L)'
;MTFVAGEGLSWKGLDNLLVMINFAPEPAVLLPSKYLFRKLLGSETESAVVRHYYCRACNDLLDIAEEAGICPTCEKTTSLNDAKKDGAFFVVLDIHKQLNHVVQRSKPALHSKLTQVARDPGTTSTIMDITDGQASGTVQSSDLTLTVSTDGSPVFTPSGASVWPIQFTVN
;
A
#
# COMPACT_ATOMS: atom_id res chain seq x y z
N MET A 1 9.37 -4.61 -4.81
CA MET A 1 9.20 -6.07 -4.58
C MET A 1 8.19 -6.67 -5.53
N THR A 2 7.10 -5.96 -5.84
CA THR A 2 6.08 -6.41 -6.80
C THR A 2 6.63 -6.70 -8.19
N PHE A 3 7.50 -5.84 -8.74
CA PHE A 3 8.19 -6.11 -10.02
C PHE A 3 9.06 -7.38 -9.97
N VAL A 4 9.85 -7.55 -8.90
CA VAL A 4 10.72 -8.74 -8.72
C VAL A 4 9.89 -10.02 -8.64
N ALA A 5 8.77 -9.98 -7.92
CA ALA A 5 7.87 -11.13 -7.78
C ALA A 5 7.03 -11.38 -9.05
N GLY A 6 6.54 -10.32 -9.70
CA GLY A 6 5.72 -10.40 -10.92
C GLY A 6 6.50 -10.87 -12.14
N GLU A 7 7.75 -10.42 -12.30
CA GLU A 7 8.63 -10.79 -13.41
C GLU A 7 9.47 -12.05 -13.12
N GLY A 8 9.30 -12.69 -11.96
CA GLY A 8 10.12 -13.84 -11.55
C GLY A 8 11.62 -13.54 -11.49
N LEU A 9 11.99 -12.29 -11.20
CA LEU A 9 13.37 -11.84 -11.29
C LEU A 9 14.23 -12.54 -10.23
N SER A 10 15.28 -13.24 -10.67
CA SER A 10 16.23 -13.88 -9.75
C SER A 10 16.95 -12.84 -8.89
N TRP A 11 17.47 -13.26 -7.72
CA TRP A 11 18.26 -12.37 -6.86
C TRP A 11 19.51 -11.81 -7.52
N LYS A 12 20.10 -12.56 -8.46
CA LYS A 12 21.21 -12.08 -9.29
C LYS A 12 20.74 -11.03 -10.30
N GLY A 13 19.54 -11.20 -10.85
CA GLY A 13 18.88 -10.20 -11.70
C GLY A 13 18.62 -8.89 -10.95
N LEU A 14 18.20 -8.95 -9.69
CA LEU A 14 18.00 -7.76 -8.86
C LEU A 14 19.31 -7.00 -8.62
N ASP A 15 20.41 -7.70 -8.32
CA ASP A 15 21.73 -7.05 -8.18
C ASP A 15 22.13 -6.31 -9.47
N ASN A 16 21.98 -6.97 -10.62
CA ASN A 16 22.30 -6.36 -11.91
C ASN A 16 21.41 -5.14 -12.22
N LEU A 17 20.13 -5.20 -11.85
CA LEU A 17 19.19 -4.09 -12.03
C LEU A 17 19.57 -2.88 -11.16
N LEU A 18 19.96 -3.11 -9.90
CA LEU A 18 20.42 -2.05 -9.00
C LEU A 18 21.68 -1.37 -9.54
N VAL A 19 22.63 -2.14 -10.09
CA VAL A 19 23.83 -1.61 -10.75
C VAL A 19 23.45 -0.77 -11.97
N MET A 20 22.52 -1.26 -12.80
CA MET A 20 22.08 -0.56 -14.00
C MET A 20 21.38 0.76 -13.68
N ILE A 21 20.48 0.78 -12.69
CA ILE A 21 19.77 2.00 -12.30
C ILE A 21 20.74 3.04 -11.74
N ASN A 22 21.71 2.62 -10.94
CA ASN A 22 22.72 3.51 -10.37
C ASN A 22 23.79 3.97 -11.36
N PHE A 23 23.83 3.38 -12.56
CA PHE A 23 24.73 3.83 -13.64
C PHE A 23 24.22 5.09 -14.36
N ALA A 24 22.90 5.35 -14.34
CA ALA A 24 22.30 6.39 -15.19
C ALA A 24 22.31 7.82 -14.60
N PRO A 25 22.08 8.05 -13.29
CA PRO A 25 22.17 9.39 -12.69
C PRO A 25 23.35 9.54 -11.70
N GLU A 26 24.01 10.71 -11.71
CA GLU A 26 24.80 11.20 -10.57
C GLU A 26 23.94 12.16 -9.71
N PRO A 27 23.84 11.97 -8.38
CA PRO A 27 24.33 10.84 -7.57
C PRO A 27 23.42 9.60 -7.66
N ALA A 28 23.96 8.43 -7.27
CA ALA A 28 23.24 7.16 -7.24
C ALA A 28 21.88 7.29 -6.53
N VAL A 29 20.80 6.98 -7.26
CA VAL A 29 19.42 7.14 -6.79
C VAL A 29 18.98 6.00 -5.86
N LEU A 30 19.57 4.81 -5.99
CA LEU A 30 19.21 3.62 -5.21
C LEU A 30 20.40 3.04 -4.44
N LEU A 31 20.11 2.23 -3.41
CA LEU A 31 21.14 1.56 -2.62
C LEU A 31 21.96 0.57 -3.48
N PRO A 32 23.29 0.53 -3.32
CA PRO A 32 24.21 -0.16 -4.26
C PRO A 32 24.22 -1.69 -4.14
N SER A 33 23.55 -2.28 -3.16
CA SER A 33 23.52 -3.74 -3.00
C SER A 33 22.14 -4.24 -2.58
N LYS A 34 21.79 -5.48 -2.98
CA LYS A 34 20.59 -6.16 -2.47
C LYS A 34 20.52 -6.25 -0.96
N TYR A 35 21.67 -6.31 -0.27
CA TYR A 35 21.71 -6.38 1.19
C TYR A 35 21.22 -5.07 1.80
N LEU A 36 21.76 -3.93 1.34
CA LEU A 36 21.33 -2.62 1.82
C LEU A 36 19.88 -2.35 1.42
N PHE A 37 19.51 -2.68 0.19
CA PHE A 37 18.13 -2.60 -0.29
C PHE A 37 17.17 -3.39 0.61
N ARG A 38 17.51 -4.64 0.95
CA ARG A 38 16.72 -5.47 1.88
C ARG A 38 16.76 -4.98 3.32
N LYS A 39 17.86 -4.39 3.79
CA LYS A 39 17.96 -3.87 5.15
C LYS A 39 17.06 -2.65 5.32
N LEU A 40 17.10 -1.73 4.34
CA LEU A 40 16.24 -0.56 4.30
C LEU A 40 14.77 -0.97 4.19
N LEU A 41 14.46 -1.87 3.25
CA LEU A 41 13.09 -2.33 3.09
C LEU A 41 12.65 -3.17 4.29
N GLY A 42 13.46 -4.09 4.78
CA GLY A 42 13.11 -5.04 5.84
C GLY A 42 12.63 -4.34 7.12
N SER A 43 13.40 -3.36 7.62
CA SER A 43 13.04 -2.66 8.86
C SER A 43 11.75 -1.84 8.73
N GLU A 44 11.61 -1.12 7.61
CA GLU A 44 10.42 -0.28 7.36
C GLU A 44 9.20 -1.15 7.05
N THR A 45 9.37 -2.19 6.25
CA THR A 45 8.27 -3.07 5.81
C THR A 45 7.75 -3.90 6.97
N GLU A 46 8.60 -4.45 7.84
CA GLU A 46 8.13 -5.19 9.02
C GLU A 46 7.29 -4.31 9.96
N SER A 47 7.67 -3.03 10.12
CA SER A 47 6.90 -2.08 10.93
C SER A 47 5.56 -1.70 10.29
N ALA A 48 5.46 -1.77 8.96
CA ALA A 48 4.28 -1.40 8.18
C ALA A 48 3.39 -2.59 7.82
N VAL A 49 3.81 -3.83 8.07
CA VAL A 49 3.06 -5.02 7.72
C VAL A 49 1.98 -5.31 8.78
N VAL A 50 0.74 -5.39 8.32
CA VAL A 50 -0.41 -5.85 9.11
C VAL A 50 -0.86 -7.19 8.55
N ARG A 51 -0.98 -8.20 9.41
CA ARG A 51 -1.52 -9.51 9.03
C ARG A 51 -2.96 -9.62 9.49
N HIS A 52 -3.82 -10.04 8.58
CA HIS A 52 -5.22 -10.30 8.84
C HIS A 52 -5.51 -11.77 8.59
N TYR A 53 -6.36 -12.35 9.41
CA TYR A 53 -6.82 -13.74 9.27
C TYR A 53 -8.31 -13.73 9.02
N TYR A 54 -8.79 -14.72 8.27
CA TYR A 54 -10.20 -14.83 7.94
C TYR A 54 -10.69 -16.26 8.17
N CYS A 55 -11.97 -16.38 8.46
CA CYS A 55 -12.63 -17.67 8.66
C CYS A 55 -12.84 -18.37 7.31
N ARG A 56 -12.34 -19.59 7.14
CA ARG A 56 -12.56 -20.36 5.89
C ARG A 56 -14.02 -20.75 5.64
N ALA A 57 -14.87 -20.76 6.66
CA ALA A 57 -16.25 -21.18 6.51
C ALA A 57 -17.14 -20.09 5.88
N CYS A 58 -16.91 -18.82 6.25
CA CYS A 58 -17.75 -17.69 5.82
C CYS A 58 -16.96 -16.52 5.20
N ASN A 59 -15.63 -16.63 5.11
CA ASN A 59 -14.69 -15.61 4.61
C ASN A 59 -14.71 -14.29 5.38
N ASP A 60 -15.30 -14.26 6.57
CA ASP A 60 -15.30 -13.08 7.42
C ASP A 60 -13.97 -12.93 8.18
N LEU A 61 -13.63 -11.69 8.55
CA LEU A 61 -12.41 -11.39 9.31
C LEU A 61 -12.49 -12.02 10.70
N LEU A 62 -11.37 -12.56 11.20
CA LEU A 62 -11.31 -13.07 12.57
C LEU A 62 -11.02 -11.93 13.55
N ASP A 63 -11.77 -11.92 14.66
CA ASP A 63 -11.44 -11.09 15.82
C ASP A 63 -10.35 -11.81 16.63
N ILE A 64 -9.13 -11.28 16.55
CA ILE A 64 -7.94 -11.93 17.11
C ILE A 64 -7.77 -11.54 18.57
N ALA A 65 -7.72 -12.56 19.44
CA ALA A 65 -7.31 -12.46 20.83
C ALA A 65 -6.09 -13.35 21.07
N GLU A 66 -4.93 -12.74 21.26
CA GLU A 66 -3.65 -13.41 21.49
C GLU A 66 -3.30 -14.47 20.42
N GLU A 67 -3.52 -15.76 20.70
CA GLU A 67 -3.16 -16.89 19.84
C GLU A 67 -4.32 -17.50 19.05
N ALA A 68 -5.55 -17.01 19.26
CA ALA A 68 -6.75 -17.52 18.59
C ALA A 68 -7.61 -16.38 18.04
N GLY A 69 -8.38 -16.68 17.01
CA GLY A 69 -9.38 -15.77 16.44
C GLY A 69 -10.76 -16.37 16.53
N ILE A 70 -11.76 -15.56 16.88
CA ILE A 70 -13.17 -15.95 16.83
C ILE A 70 -13.79 -15.27 15.61
N CYS A 71 -14.54 -16.04 14.82
CA CYS A 71 -15.29 -15.47 13.71
C CYS A 71 -16.57 -14.80 14.22
N PRO A 72 -16.83 -13.51 13.95
CA PRO A 72 -18.03 -12.82 14.42
C PRO A 72 -19.31 -13.32 13.73
N THR A 73 -19.21 -13.87 12.50
CA THR A 73 -20.38 -14.37 11.76
C THR A 73 -20.79 -15.79 12.15
N CYS A 74 -19.85 -16.71 12.35
CA CYS A 74 -20.15 -18.14 12.58
C CYS A 74 -19.66 -18.67 13.94
N GLU A 75 -19.12 -17.79 14.78
CA GLU A 75 -18.64 -18.06 16.14
C GLU A 75 -17.55 -19.15 16.22
N LYS A 76 -16.97 -19.51 15.08
CA LYS A 76 -15.96 -20.56 15.01
C LYS A 76 -14.61 -20.02 15.49
N THR A 77 -14.10 -20.63 16.56
CA THR A 77 -12.75 -20.37 17.05
C THR A 77 -11.72 -21.10 16.18
N THR A 78 -10.70 -20.37 15.74
CA THR A 78 -9.61 -20.91 14.92
C THR A 78 -8.29 -20.47 15.55
N SER A 79 -7.35 -21.40 15.76
CA SER A 79 -6.01 -21.04 16.23
C SER A 79 -5.27 -20.29 15.11
N LEU A 80 -4.46 -19.28 15.46
CA LEU A 80 -3.70 -18.54 14.45
C LEU A 80 -2.68 -19.44 13.73
N ASN A 81 -2.16 -20.46 14.40
CA ASN A 81 -1.25 -21.41 13.79
C ASN A 81 -1.94 -22.28 12.73
N ASP A 82 -3.19 -22.70 12.98
CA ASP A 82 -3.96 -23.45 12.00
C ASP A 82 -4.34 -22.55 10.82
N ALA A 83 -4.78 -21.31 11.06
CA ALA A 83 -5.05 -20.34 10.01
C ALA A 83 -3.83 -20.06 9.12
N LYS A 84 -2.62 -20.00 9.69
CA LYS A 84 -1.36 -19.87 8.92
C LYS A 84 -1.08 -21.10 8.05
N LYS A 85 -1.18 -22.31 8.62
CA LYS A 85 -0.96 -23.56 7.89
C LYS A 85 -1.95 -23.71 6.73
N ASP A 86 -3.16 -23.24 6.96
CA ASP A 86 -4.24 -23.21 6.00
C ASP A 86 -4.12 -22.07 4.98
N GLY A 87 -3.17 -21.14 5.12
CA GLY A 87 -3.12 -19.96 4.25
C GLY A 87 -4.38 -19.08 4.34
N ALA A 88 -5.14 -19.18 5.44
CA ALA A 88 -6.35 -18.40 5.70
C ALA A 88 -5.99 -17.02 6.27
N PHE A 89 -5.13 -16.30 5.55
CA PHE A 89 -4.64 -14.98 5.94
C PHE A 89 -4.28 -14.16 4.71
N PHE A 90 -4.23 -12.85 4.90
CA PHE A 90 -3.65 -11.92 3.94
C PHE A 90 -2.81 -10.89 4.67
N VAL A 91 -1.91 -10.27 3.92
CA VAL A 91 -0.96 -9.29 4.45
C VAL A 91 -1.17 -7.99 3.71
N VAL A 92 -1.32 -6.92 4.47
CA VAL A 92 -1.50 -5.56 3.93
C VAL A 92 -0.37 -4.69 4.48
N LEU A 93 0.11 -3.78 3.64
CA LEU A 93 0.94 -2.69 4.11
C LEU A 93 0.02 -1.59 4.66
N ASP A 94 0.23 -1.22 5.91
CA ASP A 94 -0.56 -0.23 6.64
C ASP A 94 -0.63 1.09 5.86
N ILE A 95 -1.78 1.35 5.26
CA ILE A 95 -2.01 2.54 4.44
C ILE A 95 -1.92 3.80 5.30
N HIS A 96 -2.39 3.74 6.55
CA HIS A 96 -2.33 4.88 7.46
C HIS A 96 -0.89 5.29 7.76
N LYS A 97 0.00 4.31 8.05
CA LYS A 97 1.44 4.59 8.22
C LYS A 97 2.07 5.16 6.95
N GLN A 98 1.73 4.62 5.78
CA GLN A 98 2.26 5.11 4.51
C GLN A 98 1.79 6.53 4.20
N LEU A 99 0.50 6.83 4.39
CA LEU A 99 -0.06 8.18 4.21
C LEU A 99 0.58 9.17 5.18
N ASN A 100 0.69 8.81 6.46
CA ASN A 100 1.33 9.67 7.45
C ASN A 100 2.79 9.96 7.08
N HIS A 101 3.53 8.96 6.61
CA HIS A 101 4.90 9.14 6.12
C HIS A 101 4.97 10.11 4.94
N VAL A 102 4.11 9.93 3.93
CA VAL A 102 4.04 10.81 2.74
C VAL A 102 3.70 12.24 3.17
N VAL A 103 2.63 12.41 3.94
CA VAL A 103 2.17 13.73 4.43
C VAL A 103 3.26 14.41 5.23
N GLN A 104 3.94 13.71 6.14
CA GLN A 104 5.03 14.27 6.94
C GLN A 104 6.19 14.77 6.08
N ARG A 105 6.54 14.03 5.03
CA ARG A 105 7.64 14.36 4.12
C ARG A 105 7.28 15.48 3.15
N SER A 106 6.00 15.62 2.78
CA SER A 106 5.51 16.60 1.82
C SER A 106 4.83 17.82 2.46
N LYS A 107 4.80 17.94 3.81
CA LYS A 107 4.09 19.00 4.55
C LYS A 107 4.15 20.40 3.91
N PRO A 108 5.33 20.97 3.56
CA PRO A 108 5.38 22.34 3.04
C PRO A 108 4.73 22.46 1.66
N ALA A 109 4.99 21.49 0.78
CA ALA A 109 4.43 21.46 -0.57
C ALA A 109 2.91 21.21 -0.53
N LEU A 110 2.48 20.27 0.32
CA LEU A 110 1.07 19.94 0.52
C LEU A 110 0.30 21.16 1.06
N HIS A 111 0.84 21.82 2.09
CA HIS A 111 0.22 23.03 2.65
C HIS A 111 0.10 24.16 1.62
N SER A 112 1.16 24.40 0.83
CA SER A 112 1.15 25.40 -0.24
C SER A 112 0.06 25.13 -1.27
N LYS A 113 -0.03 23.88 -1.77
CA LYS A 113 -1.03 23.47 -2.76
C LYS A 113 -2.46 23.57 -2.22
N LEU A 114 -2.71 23.05 -1.01
CA LEU A 114 -4.03 23.13 -0.38
C LEU A 114 -4.46 24.59 -0.16
N THR A 115 -3.52 25.47 0.21
CA THR A 115 -3.79 26.90 0.38
C THR A 115 -4.08 27.60 -0.96
N GLN A 116 -3.44 27.15 -2.05
CA GLN A 116 -3.70 27.69 -3.38
C GLN A 116 -5.12 27.32 -3.86
N VAL A 117 -5.51 26.05 -3.73
CA VAL A 117 -6.86 25.58 -4.08
C VAL A 117 -7.93 26.32 -3.28
N ALA A 118 -7.72 26.54 -1.98
CA ALA A 118 -8.67 27.28 -1.14
C ALA A 118 -8.82 28.76 -1.50
N ARG A 119 -7.84 29.37 -2.19
CA ARG A 119 -7.83 30.80 -2.55
C ARG A 119 -8.44 31.08 -3.92
N ASP A 120 -8.49 30.09 -4.81
CA ASP A 120 -8.96 30.25 -6.17
C ASP A 120 -10.08 29.22 -6.46
N PRO A 121 -11.30 29.44 -5.92
CA PRO A 121 -12.40 28.46 -6.02
C PRO A 121 -12.96 28.28 -7.45
N GLY A 122 -12.27 28.77 -8.48
CA GLY A 122 -12.73 28.76 -9.86
C GLY A 122 -13.96 29.63 -10.09
N THR A 123 -14.13 30.10 -11.31
CA THR A 123 -15.45 30.53 -11.77
C THR A 123 -16.40 29.33 -11.72
N THR A 124 -17.47 29.45 -10.95
CA THR A 124 -18.46 28.41 -10.57
C THR A 124 -19.12 27.61 -11.71
N SER A 125 -18.76 27.87 -12.96
CA SER A 125 -19.32 27.23 -14.16
C SER A 125 -18.38 26.23 -14.85
N THR A 126 -17.11 26.12 -14.45
CA THR A 126 -16.12 25.32 -15.20
C THR A 126 -15.43 24.32 -14.29
N ILE A 127 -15.69 23.04 -14.51
CA ILE A 127 -14.97 21.93 -13.87
C ILE A 127 -13.64 21.78 -14.63
N MET A 128 -12.53 22.12 -14.00
CA MET A 128 -11.19 22.03 -14.59
C MET A 128 -10.43 20.80 -14.10
N ASP A 129 -10.63 20.40 -12.84
CA ASP A 129 -9.99 19.20 -12.30
C ASP A 129 -10.87 18.40 -11.33
N ILE A 130 -10.26 17.39 -10.69
CA ILE A 130 -10.94 16.48 -9.76
C ILE A 130 -11.33 17.15 -8.43
N THR A 131 -10.83 18.36 -8.15
CA THR A 131 -11.13 19.16 -6.96
C THR A 131 -12.35 20.07 -7.16
N ASP A 132 -12.71 20.36 -8.41
CA ASP A 132 -13.88 21.16 -8.79
C ASP A 132 -15.20 20.35 -8.82
N GLY A 133 -15.10 19.02 -8.82
CA GLY A 133 -16.26 18.13 -8.82
C GLY A 133 -17.01 18.15 -7.49
N GLN A 134 -18.34 18.06 -7.51
CA GLN A 134 -19.09 17.81 -6.27
C GLN A 134 -18.70 16.45 -5.70
N ALA A 135 -18.09 16.46 -4.51
CA ALA A 135 -17.84 15.25 -3.77
C ALA A 135 -19.16 14.59 -3.36
N SER A 136 -19.28 13.29 -3.63
CA SER A 136 -20.39 12.47 -3.12
C SER A 136 -20.17 12.19 -1.62
N GLY A 137 -20.44 13.18 -0.77
CA GLY A 137 -20.29 13.06 0.69
C GLY A 137 -19.97 14.40 1.37
N THR A 138 -19.91 14.38 2.71
CA THR A 138 -19.48 15.55 3.48
C THR A 138 -17.96 15.55 3.56
N VAL A 139 -17.30 16.31 2.69
CA VAL A 139 -15.84 16.50 2.73
C VAL A 139 -15.53 17.77 3.52
N GLN A 140 -14.72 17.64 4.57
CA GLN A 140 -14.26 18.78 5.38
C GLN A 140 -13.02 19.41 4.75
N SER A 141 -12.75 20.67 5.10
CA SER A 141 -11.59 21.42 4.60
C SER A 141 -10.22 20.81 4.97
N SER A 142 -10.18 19.88 5.91
CA SER A 142 -8.97 19.16 6.34
C SER A 142 -8.84 17.75 5.75
N ASP A 143 -9.82 17.31 4.96
CA ASP A 143 -9.84 15.96 4.42
C ASP A 143 -8.94 15.87 3.18
N LEU A 144 -8.21 14.76 3.08
CA LEU A 144 -7.40 14.44 1.91
C LEU A 144 -8.15 13.45 1.03
N THR A 145 -8.14 13.68 -0.27
CA THR A 145 -8.67 12.71 -1.23
C THR A 145 -7.54 11.88 -1.81
N LEU A 146 -7.84 10.61 -2.11
CA LEU A 146 -6.89 9.64 -2.64
C LEU A 146 -7.42 9.11 -3.97
N THR A 147 -6.55 9.09 -4.97
CA THR A 147 -6.79 8.34 -6.20
C THR A 147 -6.12 6.98 -6.06
N VAL A 148 -6.90 5.89 -6.09
CA VAL A 148 -6.40 4.52 -5.92
C VAL A 148 -6.40 3.79 -7.26
N SER A 149 -5.29 3.13 -7.59
CA SER A 149 -5.12 2.28 -8.76
C SER A 149 -4.65 0.90 -8.33
N THR A 150 -5.18 -0.13 -9.00
CA THR A 150 -4.75 -1.53 -8.86
C THR A 150 -4.11 -2.05 -10.14
N ASP A 151 -3.63 -1.14 -11.00
CA ASP A 151 -2.97 -1.51 -12.25
C ASP A 151 -1.73 -2.39 -11.97
N GLY A 152 -1.52 -3.39 -12.81
CA GLY A 152 -0.49 -4.42 -12.63
C GLY A 152 -0.84 -5.52 -11.63
N SER A 153 -2.07 -5.58 -11.11
CA SER A 153 -2.54 -6.75 -10.36
C SER A 153 -2.76 -7.95 -11.31
N PRO A 154 -2.17 -9.12 -11.03
CA PRO A 154 -2.39 -10.31 -11.84
C PRO A 154 -3.85 -10.77 -11.71
N VAL A 155 -4.61 -10.67 -12.81
CA VAL A 155 -6.04 -11.03 -12.84
C VAL A 155 -6.26 -12.52 -12.60
N PHE A 156 -5.32 -13.37 -13.01
CA PHE A 156 -5.34 -14.81 -12.73
C PHE A 156 -3.96 -15.43 -12.93
N THR A 157 -3.29 -15.77 -11.83
CA THR A 157 -2.14 -16.69 -11.83
C THR A 157 -2.47 -17.85 -10.90
N PRO A 158 -2.29 -19.12 -11.32
CA PRO A 158 -2.57 -20.30 -10.47
C PRO A 158 -1.57 -20.49 -9.33
N SER A 159 -0.85 -19.43 -8.92
CA SER A 159 0.05 -19.45 -7.78
C SER A 159 -0.74 -19.56 -6.48
N GLY A 160 -0.26 -20.35 -5.51
CA GLY A 160 -0.85 -20.46 -4.17
C GLY A 160 -0.78 -19.18 -3.32
N ALA A 161 -0.40 -18.06 -3.93
CA ALA A 161 -0.37 -16.72 -3.35
C ALA A 161 -0.77 -15.71 -4.43
N SER A 162 -1.42 -14.64 -4.00
CA SER A 162 -1.80 -13.51 -4.85
C SER A 162 -1.24 -12.22 -4.26
N VAL A 163 -0.63 -11.38 -5.09
CA VAL A 163 -0.04 -10.11 -4.69
C VAL A 163 -0.71 -9.01 -5.46
N TRP A 164 -1.30 -8.06 -4.74
CA TRP A 164 -2.05 -6.94 -5.31
C TRP A 164 -1.28 -5.64 -5.08
N PRO A 165 -0.60 -5.08 -6.09
CA PRO A 165 -0.10 -3.71 -5.99
C PRO A 165 -1.30 -2.77 -5.91
N ILE A 166 -1.41 -2.07 -4.78
CA ILE A 166 -2.35 -0.97 -4.61
C ILE A 166 -1.53 0.31 -4.58
N GLN A 167 -1.60 1.08 -5.65
CA GLN A 167 -0.97 2.40 -5.74
C GLN A 167 -2.00 3.45 -5.37
N PHE A 168 -1.60 4.43 -4.56
CA PHE A 168 -2.42 5.59 -4.28
C PHE A 168 -1.65 6.89 -4.51
N THR A 169 -2.37 7.91 -4.94
CA THR A 169 -1.89 9.28 -5.09
C THR A 169 -2.72 10.17 -4.17
N VAL A 170 -2.05 10.97 -3.34
CA VAL A 170 -2.69 12.03 -2.55
C VAL A 170 -2.88 13.22 -3.46
N ASN A 171 -4.13 13.67 -3.61
CA ASN A 171 -4.50 14.80 -4.46
C ASN A 171 -4.31 16.12 -3.71
#